data_AF-F4QKM2-F1
#
_entry.id   AF-F4QKM2-F1
#
_cell.length_a   1.000
_cell.length_b   1.000
_cell.length_c   1.000
_cell.angle_alpha   90.00
_cell.angle_beta   90.00
_cell.angle_gamma   90.00
#
_symmetry.space_group_name_H-M   'P 1'
#
loop_
_entity.id
_entity.type
_entity.pdbx_description
1 polymer ?
#
loop_
_entity_poly.entity_id
_entity_poly.type
_entity_poly.pdbx_seq_one_letter_code
_entity_poly.pdbx_strand_id
1 'polypeptide(L)'
;MQVRLGLGFFKRVAAAAAMLTLSACNMFPVGPDLAKAPTPFGNAAQVDIANADEGMDVQIRHTPDGDRITLTYPMLGKKPYEGDVTYHAIDGTAAETNWLIAANVFQSADRSVYAILKYPKGTTFAPGSETEGSIMMVTCVMRMPSEAEIEAKYNADDNATEEEQSEMLASALGDIMGGCDFNTIEEVHAFGPKVLAAAQEEADINAKVPASRQEDNYEWKPVTITVP
;
A
#
# COMPACT_ATOMS: atom_id res chain seq x y z
N MET A 1 -44.68 1.78 23.03
CA MET A 1 -44.67 1.36 21.61
C MET A 1 -43.44 0.48 21.44
N GLN A 2 -43.64 -0.84 21.41
CA GLN A 2 -42.58 -1.84 21.21
C GLN A 2 -42.45 -2.12 19.72
N VAL A 3 -41.22 -2.13 19.19
CA VAL A 3 -40.92 -2.73 17.88
C VAL A 3 -39.95 -3.88 18.12
N ARG A 4 -40.38 -5.08 17.73
CA ARG A 4 -39.68 -6.36 17.88
C ARG A 4 -38.59 -6.48 16.83
N LEU A 5 -37.34 -6.74 17.24
CA LEU A 5 -36.31 -7.31 16.36
C LEU A 5 -36.71 -8.73 15.94
N GLY A 6 -36.87 -8.94 14.63
CA GLY A 6 -37.12 -10.25 14.03
C GLY A 6 -35.84 -11.07 13.92
N LEU A 7 -35.77 -12.11 14.76
CA LEU A 7 -34.71 -13.12 14.90
C LEU A 7 -34.55 -14.07 13.69
N GLY A 8 -34.67 -13.58 12.46
CA GLY A 8 -34.58 -14.38 11.22
C GLY A 8 -33.22 -14.33 10.51
N PHE A 9 -32.38 -13.35 10.86
CA PHE A 9 -31.21 -12.91 10.09
C PHE A 9 -30.03 -13.89 10.04
N PHE A 10 -29.91 -14.81 11.00
CA PHE A 10 -28.66 -15.58 11.20
C PHE A 10 -28.67 -17.02 10.69
N LYS A 11 -29.79 -17.56 10.19
CA LYS A 11 -29.90 -19.00 9.89
C LYS A 11 -29.74 -19.42 8.43
N ARG A 12 -29.47 -18.51 7.50
CA ARG A 12 -29.25 -18.85 6.07
C ARG A 12 -27.86 -18.49 5.53
N VAL A 13 -26.92 -18.17 6.42
CA VAL A 13 -25.52 -17.82 6.10
C VAL A 13 -24.68 -19.04 5.65
N ALA A 14 -25.16 -20.27 5.83
CA ALA A 14 -24.31 -21.46 5.67
C ALA A 14 -24.35 -22.16 4.31
N ALA A 15 -25.17 -21.74 3.33
CA ALA A 15 -25.43 -22.56 2.13
C ALA A 15 -24.95 -21.99 0.78
N ALA A 16 -24.47 -20.75 0.72
CA ALA A 16 -24.08 -20.11 -0.56
C ALA A 16 -22.57 -19.81 -0.68
N ALA A 17 -21.76 -20.18 0.31
CA ALA A 17 -20.31 -19.92 0.31
C ALA A 17 -19.49 -20.94 -0.52
N ALA A 18 -20.13 -21.83 -1.28
CA ALA A 18 -19.47 -23.02 -1.83
C ALA A 18 -19.18 -23.01 -3.35
N MET A 19 -19.47 -21.94 -4.11
CA MET A 19 -19.24 -21.93 -5.57
C MET A 19 -18.81 -20.58 -6.15
N LEU A 20 -17.86 -19.90 -5.52
CA LEU A 20 -17.16 -18.74 -6.13
C LEU A 20 -15.68 -19.02 -6.39
N THR A 21 -15.29 -20.29 -6.47
CA THR A 21 -14.01 -20.68 -7.03
C THR A 21 -14.15 -20.83 -8.54
N LEU A 22 -13.21 -20.26 -9.28
CA LEU A 22 -12.93 -20.44 -10.72
C LEU A 22 -13.40 -19.31 -11.66
N SER A 23 -12.80 -18.12 -11.55
CA SER A 23 -12.45 -17.30 -12.74
C SER A 23 -11.58 -16.05 -12.46
N ALA A 24 -10.77 -16.01 -11.39
CA ALA A 24 -9.72 -15.00 -11.23
C ALA A 24 -8.36 -15.59 -11.63
N CYS A 25 -8.19 -15.96 -12.89
CA CYS A 25 -6.88 -16.30 -13.45
C CYS A 25 -6.46 -15.16 -14.39
N ASN A 26 -5.30 -14.54 -14.09
CA ASN A 26 -4.54 -13.58 -14.89
C ASN A 26 -4.78 -12.07 -14.69
N MET A 27 -5.03 -11.62 -13.46
CA MET A 27 -4.61 -10.27 -13.06
C MET A 27 -3.55 -10.46 -12.00
N PHE A 28 -2.28 -10.34 -12.40
CA PHE A 28 -1.23 -10.26 -11.39
C PHE A 28 -1.37 -8.91 -10.69
N PRO A 29 -1.45 -8.86 -9.35
CA PRO A 29 -1.23 -7.60 -8.64
C PRO A 29 0.12 -7.05 -9.08
N VAL A 30 0.26 -5.73 -9.17
CA VAL A 30 1.47 -5.00 -9.57
C VAL A 30 2.74 -5.85 -9.32
N GLY A 31 3.18 -6.50 -10.41
CA GLY A 31 4.16 -7.59 -10.46
C GLY A 31 3.81 -8.60 -11.58
N PRO A 32 4.76 -9.36 -12.18
CA PRO A 32 6.14 -9.02 -12.47
C PRO A 32 6.18 -8.21 -13.78
N ASP A 33 6.13 -6.88 -13.70
CA ASP A 33 6.72 -6.10 -14.78
C ASP A 33 8.24 -6.33 -14.65
N LEU A 34 8.72 -7.29 -15.43
CA LEU A 34 10.14 -7.57 -15.59
C LEU A 34 10.87 -6.24 -15.80
N ALA A 35 11.67 -5.89 -14.80
CA ALA A 35 12.34 -4.61 -14.63
C ALA A 35 12.76 -3.97 -15.96
N LYS A 36 12.27 -2.75 -16.19
CA LYS A 36 13.02 -1.77 -16.98
C LYS A 36 12.92 -0.44 -16.29
N ALA A 37 14.06 0.26 -16.29
CA ALA A 37 14.20 1.63 -15.85
C ALA A 37 12.96 2.50 -16.21
N PRO A 38 12.65 3.52 -15.39
CA PRO A 38 13.50 4.07 -14.34
C PRO A 38 13.31 3.39 -12.98
N THR A 39 14.43 3.05 -12.33
CA THR A 39 14.49 2.77 -10.89
C THR A 39 14.81 4.08 -10.15
N PRO A 40 14.40 4.25 -8.88
CA PRO A 40 14.78 5.41 -8.08
C PRO A 40 16.30 5.54 -7.86
N PHE A 41 17.04 4.44 -8.02
CA PHE A 41 18.46 4.33 -7.70
C PHE A 41 19.40 4.32 -8.92
N GLY A 42 18.85 4.50 -10.12
CA GLY A 42 19.63 4.55 -11.36
C GLY A 42 20.40 3.26 -11.61
N ASN A 43 21.73 3.35 -11.68
CA ASN A 43 22.63 2.24 -11.99
C ASN A 43 23.31 1.63 -10.76
N ALA A 44 22.87 1.97 -9.54
CA ALA A 44 23.42 1.39 -8.32
C ALA A 44 23.23 -0.14 -8.34
N ALA A 45 24.32 -0.90 -8.19
CA ALA A 45 24.26 -2.36 -8.20
C ALA A 45 23.59 -2.91 -6.94
N GLN A 46 23.71 -2.19 -5.83
CA GLN A 46 23.08 -2.49 -4.55
C GLN A 46 22.69 -1.18 -3.88
N VAL A 47 21.59 -1.22 -3.14
CA VAL A 47 21.14 -0.15 -2.25
C VAL A 47 20.71 -0.77 -0.94
N ASP A 48 21.21 -0.23 0.15
CA ASP A 48 20.80 -0.60 1.50
C ASP A 48 19.97 0.56 2.08
N ILE A 49 18.81 0.26 2.66
CA ILE A 49 17.92 1.23 3.32
C ILE A 49 17.72 0.74 4.75
N ALA A 50 18.16 1.54 5.72
CA ALA A 50 18.14 1.16 7.11
C ALA A 50 17.39 2.17 7.97
N ASN A 51 16.64 1.67 8.94
CA ASN A 51 16.24 2.42 10.12
C ASN A 51 16.78 1.67 11.34
N ALA A 52 17.83 2.23 11.95
CA ALA A 52 18.52 1.60 13.07
C ALA A 52 17.65 1.53 14.34
N ASP A 53 16.81 2.54 14.57
CA ASP A 53 15.96 2.64 15.77
C ASP A 53 14.86 1.57 15.76
N GLU A 54 14.33 1.25 14.58
CA GLU A 54 13.29 0.23 14.41
C GLU A 54 13.83 -1.14 14.02
N GLY A 55 15.13 -1.28 13.83
CA GLY A 55 15.73 -2.52 13.35
C GLY A 55 15.18 -2.96 11.98
N MET A 56 14.86 -1.98 11.13
CA MET A 56 14.51 -2.23 9.73
C MET A 56 15.80 -2.25 8.90
N ASP A 57 15.96 -3.31 8.12
CA ASP A 57 17.07 -3.48 7.19
C ASP A 57 16.52 -3.99 5.86
N VAL A 58 16.70 -3.19 4.82
CA VAL A 58 16.25 -3.45 3.47
C VAL A 58 17.46 -3.42 2.56
N GLN A 59 17.69 -4.52 1.86
CA GLN A 59 18.72 -4.59 0.84
C GLN A 59 18.07 -4.82 -0.52
N ILE A 60 18.38 -3.96 -1.48
CA ILE A 60 17.93 -4.06 -2.87
C ILE A 60 19.15 -4.33 -3.73
N ARG A 61 19.12 -5.39 -4.53
CA ARG A 61 20.19 -5.77 -5.45
C ARG A 61 19.69 -5.74 -6.88
N HIS A 62 20.38 -5.00 -7.73
CA HIS A 62 20.11 -4.95 -9.16
C HIS A 62 20.68 -6.19 -9.85
N THR A 63 19.84 -6.92 -10.59
CA THR A 63 20.27 -8.09 -11.37
C THR A 63 19.82 -7.96 -12.83
N PRO A 64 20.43 -8.69 -13.78
CA PRO A 64 19.99 -8.66 -15.18
C PRO A 64 18.53 -9.06 -15.39
N ASP A 65 17.96 -9.84 -14.46
CA ASP A 65 16.58 -10.33 -14.50
C ASP A 65 15.60 -9.45 -13.71
N GLY A 66 16.10 -8.41 -13.03
CA GLY A 66 15.33 -7.46 -12.22
C GLY A 66 15.86 -7.28 -10.79
N ASP A 67 15.25 -6.35 -10.07
CA ASP A 67 15.69 -5.99 -8.72
C ASP A 67 15.13 -6.97 -7.69
N ARG A 68 16.01 -7.43 -6.80
CA ARG A 68 15.69 -8.34 -5.70
C ARG A 68 15.81 -7.61 -4.38
N ILE A 69 14.82 -7.76 -3.51
CA ILE A 69 14.84 -7.21 -2.16
C ILE A 69 15.02 -8.32 -1.13
N THR A 70 15.81 -8.03 -0.10
CA THR A 70 15.81 -8.72 1.19
C THR A 70 15.34 -7.73 2.25
N LEU A 71 14.17 -7.98 2.85
CA LEU A 71 13.57 -7.15 3.89
C LEU A 71 13.61 -7.89 5.24
N THR A 72 14.21 -7.25 6.23
CA THR A 72 14.10 -7.67 7.63
C THR A 72 13.41 -6.56 8.43
N TYR A 73 12.26 -6.88 9.04
CA TYR A 73 11.52 -5.93 9.87
C TYR A 73 10.90 -6.61 11.09
N PRO A 74 10.89 -6.00 12.30
CA PRO A 74 10.35 -6.65 13.49
C PRO A 74 8.88 -7.01 13.40
N MET A 75 8.05 -6.18 12.73
CA MET A 75 6.63 -6.50 12.53
C MET A 75 6.42 -7.80 11.74
N LEU A 76 7.42 -8.22 10.95
CA LEU A 76 7.40 -9.45 10.19
C LEU A 76 8.08 -10.63 10.92
N GLY A 77 8.37 -10.48 12.21
CA GLY A 77 8.99 -11.52 13.04
C GLY A 77 10.51 -11.63 12.90
N LYS A 78 11.18 -10.57 12.42
CA LYS A 78 12.65 -10.48 12.26
C LYS A 78 13.29 -11.59 11.40
N LYS A 79 12.50 -12.26 10.56
CA LYS A 79 13.02 -13.16 9.54
C LYS A 79 13.25 -12.35 8.26
N PRO A 80 14.33 -12.63 7.50
CA PRO A 80 14.51 -12.01 6.20
C PRO A 80 13.45 -12.55 5.24
N TYR A 81 12.82 -11.65 4.51
CA TYR A 81 11.91 -11.94 3.41
C TYR A 81 12.57 -11.55 2.11
N GLU A 82 12.46 -12.41 1.10
CA GLU A 82 13.00 -12.15 -0.23
C GLU A 82 11.86 -12.00 -1.23
N GLY A 83 12.04 -11.08 -2.18
CA GLY A 83 11.03 -10.80 -3.19
C GLY A 83 11.58 -10.09 -4.43
N ASP A 84 10.74 -10.03 -5.45
CA ASP A 84 10.95 -9.13 -6.59
C ASP A 84 10.44 -7.73 -6.23
N VAL A 85 11.10 -6.70 -6.76
CA VAL A 85 10.76 -5.30 -6.49
C VAL A 85 10.14 -4.63 -7.70
N THR A 86 9.10 -3.84 -7.48
CA THR A 86 8.60 -2.88 -8.46
C THR A 86 8.63 -1.46 -7.90
N TYR A 87 8.78 -0.49 -8.81
CA TYR A 87 8.90 0.92 -8.49
C TYR A 87 7.89 1.74 -9.30
N HIS A 88 7.19 2.63 -8.62
CA HIS A 88 6.32 3.61 -9.28
C HIS A 88 6.59 5.01 -8.74
N ALA A 89 6.96 5.92 -9.62
CA ALA A 89 7.09 7.32 -9.24
C ALA A 89 5.70 7.88 -8.89
N ILE A 90 5.61 8.48 -7.71
CA ILE A 90 4.42 9.24 -7.29
C ILE A 90 4.77 10.72 -7.45
N ASP A 91 3.80 11.55 -7.85
CA ASP A 91 4.00 12.99 -7.96
C ASP A 91 4.65 13.55 -6.68
N GLY A 92 5.90 13.99 -6.83
CA GLY A 92 6.72 14.58 -5.77
C GLY A 92 6.45 16.07 -5.63
N THR A 93 6.90 16.66 -4.54
CA THR A 93 6.91 18.13 -4.40
C THR A 93 8.04 18.74 -5.24
N ALA A 94 8.17 20.07 -5.22
CA ALA A 94 9.32 20.73 -5.84
C ALA A 94 10.65 20.34 -5.16
N ALA A 95 10.63 19.95 -3.88
CA ALA A 95 11.81 19.69 -3.06
C ALA A 95 12.13 18.19 -2.90
N GLU A 96 11.13 17.31 -3.04
CA GLU A 96 11.24 15.90 -2.71
C GLU A 96 10.76 15.00 -3.86
N THR A 97 11.27 13.78 -3.88
CA THR A 97 10.84 12.70 -4.78
C THR A 97 10.17 11.61 -3.95
N ASN A 98 9.03 11.11 -4.42
CA ASN A 98 8.29 10.01 -3.79
C ASN A 98 8.24 8.81 -4.74
N TRP A 99 8.51 7.62 -4.22
CA TRP A 99 8.41 6.37 -4.96
C TRP A 99 7.64 5.34 -4.16
N LEU A 100 6.62 4.74 -4.77
CA LEU A 100 6.08 3.47 -4.27
C LEU A 100 7.09 2.37 -4.57
N ILE A 101 7.46 1.62 -3.54
CA ILE A 101 8.24 0.40 -3.61
C ILE A 101 7.33 -0.75 -3.19
N ALA A 102 7.17 -1.74 -4.06
CA ALA A 102 6.44 -2.96 -3.75
C ALA A 102 7.40 -4.15 -3.70
N ALA A 103 7.32 -4.94 -2.63
CA ALA A 103 8.04 -6.20 -2.48
C ALA A 103 7.05 -7.36 -2.63
N ASN A 104 7.23 -8.17 -3.67
CA ASN A 104 6.41 -9.36 -3.91
C ASN A 104 7.04 -10.57 -3.21
N VAL A 105 6.62 -10.77 -1.96
CA VAL A 105 7.17 -11.78 -1.04
C VAL A 105 6.42 -13.11 -1.24
N PHE A 106 7.01 -13.97 -2.07
CA PHE A 106 6.44 -15.23 -2.61
C PHE A 106 5.34 -15.05 -3.67
N GLN A 107 5.36 -15.92 -4.67
CA GLN A 107 4.54 -15.91 -5.91
C GLN A 107 3.01 -16.10 -5.69
N SER A 108 2.45 -15.65 -4.58
CA SER A 108 1.01 -15.57 -4.35
C SER A 108 0.58 -14.10 -4.32
N ALA A 109 -0.52 -13.82 -5.00
CA ALA A 109 -1.04 -12.46 -5.23
C ALA A 109 -1.47 -11.70 -3.96
N ASP A 110 -1.39 -12.33 -2.78
CA ASP A 110 -2.00 -11.90 -1.52
C ASP A 110 -0.97 -11.39 -0.48
N ARG A 111 0.30 -11.18 -0.88
CA ARG A 111 1.41 -10.90 0.06
C ARG A 111 2.37 -9.81 -0.39
N SER A 112 1.91 -8.89 -1.23
CA SER A 112 2.71 -7.73 -1.61
C SER A 112 2.82 -6.77 -0.41
N VAL A 113 4.05 -6.36 -0.09
CA VAL A 113 4.30 -5.31 0.90
C VAL A 113 4.60 -4.02 0.15
N TYR A 114 3.88 -2.96 0.47
CA TYR A 114 4.01 -1.66 -0.18
C TYR A 114 4.54 -0.61 0.79
N ALA A 115 5.43 0.25 0.30
CA ALA A 115 5.95 1.38 1.05
C ALA A 115 6.19 2.57 0.12
N ILE A 116 6.05 3.80 0.63
CA ILE A 116 6.46 5.00 -0.08
C ILE A 116 7.79 5.45 0.49
N LEU A 117 8.81 5.50 -0.37
CA LEU A 117 10.11 6.06 -0.08
C LEU A 117 10.15 7.52 -0.54
N LYS A 118 10.60 8.39 0.35
CA LYS A 118 10.76 9.83 0.13
C LYS A 118 12.21 10.26 0.36
N TYR A 119 12.76 11.04 -0.57
CA TYR A 119 14.12 11.59 -0.46
C TYR A 119 14.25 12.91 -1.26
N PRO A 120 15.32 13.70 -1.03
CA PRO A 120 15.51 14.98 -1.73
C PRO A 120 15.49 14.85 -3.25
N LYS A 121 14.87 15.82 -3.92
CA LYS A 121 14.81 15.83 -5.40
C LYS A 121 16.19 16.09 -6.00
N GLY A 122 16.51 15.35 -7.05
CA GLY A 122 17.81 15.45 -7.73
C GLY A 122 18.95 14.67 -7.08
N THR A 123 18.65 13.88 -6.04
CA THR A 123 19.65 12.96 -5.46
C THR A 123 20.22 12.03 -6.52
N THR A 124 21.55 11.88 -6.48
CA THR A 124 22.29 10.93 -7.32
C THR A 124 22.86 9.84 -6.42
N PHE A 125 22.43 8.60 -6.63
CA PHE A 125 22.88 7.43 -5.90
C PHE A 125 24.16 6.87 -6.54
N ALA A 126 25.31 7.32 -6.04
CA ALA A 126 26.64 6.92 -6.52
C ALA A 126 27.32 5.99 -5.50
N PRO A 127 28.25 5.10 -5.91
CA PRO A 127 28.98 4.24 -4.99
C PRO A 127 29.64 5.03 -3.84
N GLY A 128 29.44 4.57 -2.61
CA GLY A 128 29.87 5.22 -1.37
C GLY A 128 29.00 6.40 -0.92
N SER A 129 27.87 6.69 -1.58
CA SER A 129 26.97 7.77 -1.17
C SER A 129 26.02 7.33 -0.05
N GLU A 130 25.71 8.27 0.82
CA GLU A 130 24.71 8.15 1.88
C GLU A 130 23.67 9.27 1.68
N THR A 131 22.39 8.94 1.82
CA THR A 131 21.28 9.88 1.65
C THR A 131 20.25 9.68 2.75
N GLU A 132 19.91 10.77 3.42
CA GLU A 132 18.79 10.80 4.35
C GLU A 132 17.46 10.79 3.59
N GLY A 133 16.54 9.96 4.04
CA GLY A 133 15.21 9.83 3.49
C GLY A 133 14.18 9.49 4.56
N SER A 134 12.98 9.15 4.11
CA SER A 134 11.92 8.66 4.98
C SER A 134 11.09 7.62 4.26
N ILE A 135 10.56 6.66 5.00
CA ILE A 135 9.69 5.61 4.47
C ILE A 135 8.36 5.61 5.22
N MET A 136 7.27 5.44 4.49
CA MET A 136 5.93 5.23 5.05
C MET A 136 5.42 3.88 4.55
N MET A 137 5.08 2.99 5.48
CA MET A 137 4.49 1.70 5.13
C MET A 137 3.05 1.89 4.70
N VAL A 138 2.67 1.37 3.54
CA VAL A 138 1.29 1.43 3.05
C VAL A 138 0.55 0.20 3.53
N THR A 139 -0.38 0.37 4.45
CA THR A 139 -1.22 -0.72 4.96
C THR A 139 -2.53 -0.83 4.19
N CYS A 140 -3.18 -2.00 4.25
CA CYS A 140 -4.49 -2.17 3.63
C CYS A 140 -5.52 -1.16 4.15
N VAL A 141 -5.46 -0.79 5.44
CA VAL A 141 -6.39 0.17 6.05
C VAL A 141 -6.32 1.53 5.37
N MET A 142 -5.13 1.98 4.96
CA MET A 142 -4.94 3.25 4.25
C MET A 142 -5.56 3.25 2.84
N ARG A 143 -5.76 2.06 2.25
CA ARG A 143 -6.35 1.89 0.92
C ARG A 143 -7.85 1.66 0.94
N MET A 144 -8.43 1.40 2.11
CA MET A 144 -9.87 1.28 2.22
C MET A 144 -10.52 2.60 1.81
N PRO A 145 -11.54 2.56 0.93
CA PRO A 145 -12.24 3.78 0.55
C PRO A 145 -12.87 4.42 1.79
N SER A 146 -12.84 5.75 1.85
CA SER A 146 -13.51 6.49 2.92
C SER A 146 -15.02 6.25 2.89
N GLU A 147 -15.71 6.44 4.02
CA GLU A 147 -17.17 6.34 4.08
C GLU A 147 -17.83 7.24 3.02
N ALA A 148 -17.34 8.47 2.84
CA ALA A 148 -17.84 9.39 1.82
C ALA A 148 -17.62 8.89 0.38
N GLU A 149 -16.53 8.18 0.08
CA GLU A 149 -16.29 7.56 -1.23
C GLU A 149 -17.20 6.34 -1.46
N ILE A 150 -17.42 5.54 -0.42
CA ILE A 150 -18.38 4.42 -0.46
C ILE A 150 -19.78 4.98 -0.69
N GLU A 151 -20.20 5.98 0.06
CA GLU A 151 -21.50 6.64 -0.09
C GLU A 151 -21.64 7.31 -1.46
N ALA A 152 -20.63 8.03 -1.96
CA ALA A 152 -20.70 8.64 -3.29
C ALA A 152 -20.80 7.60 -4.42
N LYS A 153 -20.13 6.45 -4.26
CA LYS A 153 -20.15 5.36 -5.26
C LYS A 153 -21.41 4.51 -5.20
N TYR A 154 -21.99 4.34 -4.00
CA TYR A 154 -23.05 3.37 -3.73
C TYR A 154 -24.36 3.96 -3.14
N ASN A 155 -24.47 5.26 -2.90
CA ASN A 155 -25.74 5.92 -2.49
C ASN A 155 -26.29 6.84 -3.60
N ALA A 156 -26.11 6.48 -4.86
CA ALA A 156 -26.59 7.30 -5.98
C ALA A 156 -28.10 7.21 -6.25
N ASP A 157 -28.83 6.24 -5.66
CA ASP A 157 -30.28 6.10 -5.92
C ASP A 157 -31.08 5.59 -4.71
N ASP A 158 -31.78 6.51 -4.03
CA ASP A 158 -32.72 6.22 -2.94
C ASP A 158 -33.91 5.33 -3.38
N ASN A 159 -34.08 5.08 -4.68
CA ASN A 159 -35.16 4.25 -5.24
C ASN A 159 -34.70 2.85 -5.67
N ALA A 160 -33.45 2.46 -5.39
CA ALA A 160 -32.95 1.12 -5.71
C ALA A 160 -33.76 0.03 -4.99
N THR A 161 -34.04 -1.07 -5.70
CA THR A 161 -34.72 -2.25 -5.15
C THR A 161 -33.86 -2.98 -4.12
N GLU A 162 -34.46 -3.82 -3.27
CA GLU A 162 -33.72 -4.61 -2.25
C GLU A 162 -32.65 -5.54 -2.86
N GLU A 163 -32.86 -6.00 -4.09
CA GLU A 163 -31.92 -6.82 -4.86
C GLU A 163 -30.73 -5.99 -5.33
N GLU A 164 -30.97 -4.81 -5.89
CA GLU A 164 -29.94 -3.85 -6.29
C GLU A 164 -29.12 -3.37 -5.08
N GLN A 165 -29.77 -3.09 -3.94
CA GLN A 165 -29.08 -2.73 -2.70
C GLN A 165 -28.18 -3.86 -2.18
N SER A 166 -28.60 -5.12 -2.34
CA SER A 166 -27.81 -6.29 -1.94
C SER A 166 -26.60 -6.52 -2.85
N GLU A 167 -26.76 -6.29 -4.17
CA GLU A 167 -25.66 -6.34 -5.14
C GLU A 167 -24.65 -5.20 -4.91
N MET A 168 -25.12 -4.00 -4.62
CA MET A 168 -24.28 -2.85 -4.28
C MET A 168 -23.49 -3.10 -2.99
N LEU A 169 -24.12 -3.69 -1.96
CA LEU A 169 -23.44 -4.07 -0.73
C LEU A 169 -22.40 -5.18 -0.97
N ALA A 170 -22.70 -6.19 -1.78
CA ALA A 170 -21.75 -7.23 -2.14
C ALA A 170 -20.55 -6.68 -2.95
N SER A 171 -20.81 -5.72 -3.84
CA SER A 171 -19.77 -5.01 -4.60
C SER A 171 -18.91 -4.13 -3.69
N ALA A 172 -19.53 -3.39 -2.75
CA ALA A 172 -18.80 -2.58 -1.78
C ALA A 172 -17.93 -3.44 -0.85
N LEU A 173 -18.45 -4.57 -0.37
CA LEU A 173 -17.66 -5.54 0.40
C LEU A 173 -16.56 -6.18 -0.44
N GLY A 174 -16.81 -6.43 -1.73
CA GLY A 174 -15.81 -6.90 -2.69
C GLY A 174 -14.67 -5.90 -2.88
N ASP A 175 -14.99 -4.61 -3.05
CA ASP A 175 -14.00 -3.53 -3.15
C ASP A 175 -13.21 -3.35 -1.85
N ILE A 176 -13.87 -3.46 -0.68
CA ILE A 176 -13.21 -3.38 0.62
C ILE A 176 -12.26 -4.57 0.82
N MET A 177 -12.68 -5.78 0.42
CA MET A 177 -11.88 -7.00 0.56
C MET A 177 -10.76 -7.11 -0.50
N GLY A 178 -10.96 -6.53 -1.68
CA GLY A 178 -9.96 -6.43 -2.76
C GLY A 178 -9.03 -5.21 -2.65
N GLY A 179 -9.34 -4.26 -1.75
CA GLY A 179 -8.63 -2.99 -1.60
C GLY A 179 -7.23 -3.09 -0.98
N CYS A 180 -6.78 -4.28 -0.59
CA CYS A 180 -5.46 -4.45 0.03
C CYS A 180 -4.30 -4.46 -0.99
N ASP A 181 -4.51 -4.92 -2.23
CA ASP A 181 -3.46 -5.05 -3.26
C ASP A 181 -3.66 -4.14 -4.47
N PHE A 182 -2.57 -3.67 -5.08
CA PHE A 182 -2.65 -2.89 -6.31
C PHE A 182 -2.73 -3.86 -7.47
N ASN A 183 -3.83 -3.85 -8.21
CA ASN A 183 -4.04 -4.69 -9.37
C ASN A 183 -3.55 -4.04 -10.67
N THR A 184 -3.42 -2.71 -10.68
CA THR A 184 -3.02 -1.94 -11.86
C THR A 184 -2.09 -0.77 -11.51
N ILE A 185 -1.34 -0.29 -12.51
CA ILE A 185 -0.49 0.90 -12.37
C ILE A 185 -1.36 2.16 -12.17
N GLU A 186 -2.52 2.20 -12.81
CA GLU A 186 -3.49 3.29 -12.68
C GLU A 186 -3.99 3.43 -11.24
N GLU A 187 -4.21 2.31 -10.53
CA GLU A 187 -4.56 2.33 -9.11
C GLU A 187 -3.44 2.93 -8.25
N VAL A 188 -2.17 2.64 -8.58
CA VAL A 188 -1.02 3.23 -7.88
C VAL A 188 -0.99 4.74 -8.07
N HIS A 189 -1.14 5.22 -9.30
CA HIS A 189 -1.11 6.67 -9.60
C HIS A 189 -2.35 7.41 -9.09
N ALA A 190 -3.49 6.74 -8.95
CA ALA A 190 -4.67 7.31 -8.32
C ALA A 190 -4.54 7.38 -6.78
N PHE A 191 -3.89 6.38 -6.17
CA PHE A 191 -3.76 6.28 -4.72
C PHE A 191 -2.60 7.12 -4.15
N GLY A 192 -1.44 7.13 -4.81
CA GLY A 192 -0.23 7.79 -4.34
C GLY A 192 -0.44 9.25 -3.92
N PRO A 193 -1.05 10.10 -4.75
CA PRO A 193 -1.34 11.48 -4.36
C PRO A 193 -2.34 11.60 -3.19
N LYS A 194 -3.32 10.70 -3.09
CA LYS A 194 -4.31 10.70 -1.99
C LYS A 194 -3.65 10.39 -0.65
N VAL A 195 -2.79 9.37 -0.59
CA VAL A 195 -2.11 8.99 0.65
C VAL A 195 -1.13 10.07 1.10
N LEU A 196 -0.45 10.74 0.16
CA LEU A 196 0.42 11.87 0.48
C LEU A 196 -0.37 13.09 1.01
N ALA A 197 -1.55 13.36 0.44
CA ALA A 197 -2.43 14.42 0.94
C ALA A 197 -2.96 14.12 2.35
N ALA A 198 -3.39 12.87 2.60
CA ALA A 198 -3.84 12.43 3.92
C ALA A 198 -2.71 12.51 4.97
N ALA A 199 -1.48 12.11 4.60
CA ALA A 199 -0.33 12.24 5.47
C ALA A 199 -0.03 13.71 5.84
N GLN A 200 -0.17 14.63 4.89
CA GLN A 200 0.00 16.07 5.15
C GLN A 200 -1.11 16.61 6.06
N GLU A 201 -2.36 16.19 5.85
CA GLU A 201 -3.49 16.59 6.70
C GLU A 201 -3.30 16.10 8.14
N GLU A 202 -2.93 14.83 8.32
CA GLU A 202 -2.63 14.27 9.65
C GLU A 202 -1.47 15.04 10.32
N ALA A 203 -0.40 15.36 9.59
CA ALA A 203 0.70 16.17 10.12
C ALA A 203 0.24 17.57 10.56
N ASP A 204 -0.61 18.23 9.78
CA ASP A 204 -1.17 19.56 10.08
C ASP A 204 -2.12 19.54 11.30
N ILE A 205 -2.81 18.43 11.52
CA ILE A 205 -3.64 18.19 12.72
C ILE A 205 -2.75 17.91 13.93
N ASN A 206 -1.79 16.99 13.79
CA ASN A 206 -0.86 16.59 14.84
C ASN A 206 -0.03 17.76 15.38
N ALA A 207 0.30 18.74 14.52
CA ALA A 207 0.97 19.97 14.92
C ALA A 207 0.14 20.88 15.85
N LYS A 208 -1.19 20.69 15.91
CA LYS A 208 -2.13 21.52 16.69
C LYS A 208 -2.63 20.85 17.95
N VAL A 209 -2.35 19.56 18.14
CA VAL A 209 -2.82 18.76 19.28
C VAL A 209 -1.65 18.32 20.16
N PRO A 210 -1.86 18.07 21.47
CA PRO A 210 -0.82 17.49 22.31
C PRO A 210 -0.46 16.07 21.84
N ALA A 211 0.78 15.65 22.09
CA ALA A 211 1.31 14.34 21.69
C ALA A 211 0.42 13.15 22.08
N SER A 212 -0.30 13.22 23.21
CA SER A 212 -1.22 12.16 23.65
C SER A 212 -2.48 11.98 22.78
N ARG A 213 -2.70 12.88 21.81
CA ARG A 213 -3.82 12.83 20.86
C ARG A 213 -3.35 12.81 19.41
N GLN A 214 -2.04 12.65 19.18
CA GLN A 214 -1.53 12.51 17.83
C GLN A 214 -1.89 11.13 17.30
N GLU A 215 -2.26 11.10 16.03
CA GLU A 215 -2.45 9.87 15.28
C GLU A 215 -1.16 9.55 14.52
N ASP A 216 -0.92 8.26 14.25
CA ASP A 216 0.28 7.75 13.58
C ASP A 216 -0.08 6.90 12.35
N ASN A 217 -1.26 7.14 11.77
CA ASN A 217 -1.73 6.34 10.64
C ASN A 217 -0.84 6.56 9.40
N TYR A 218 -0.22 7.72 9.23
CA TYR A 218 0.65 8.04 8.09
C TYR A 218 2.08 8.37 8.52
N GLU A 219 2.59 7.63 9.50
CA GLU A 219 3.89 7.90 10.08
C GLU A 219 5.05 7.70 9.08
N TRP A 220 5.86 8.75 8.93
CA TRP A 220 7.13 8.70 8.20
C TRP A 220 8.26 8.30 9.13
N LYS A 221 8.87 7.15 8.85
CA LYS A 221 10.05 6.67 9.57
C LYS A 221 11.32 7.18 8.88
N PRO A 222 12.26 7.81 9.60
CA PRO A 222 13.52 8.22 9.01
C PRO A 222 14.29 6.98 8.53
N VAL A 223 14.98 7.10 7.40
CA VAL A 223 15.86 6.04 6.89
C VAL A 223 17.13 6.63 6.33
N THR A 224 18.21 5.87 6.43
CA THR A 224 19.45 6.14 5.72
C THR A 224 19.52 5.23 4.50
N ILE A 225 19.71 5.80 3.32
CA ILE A 225 19.86 5.11 2.05
C ILE A 225 21.35 5.13 1.68
N THR A 226 21.95 3.96 1.55
CA THR A 226 23.37 3.78 1.28
C THR A 226 23.57 3.04 -0.03
N VAL A 227 24.49 3.53 -0.85
CA VAL A 227 25.04 2.80 -1.99
C VAL A 227 26.45 2.38 -1.59
N PRO A 228 26.73 1.09 -1.34
CA PRO A 228 28.05 0.64 -0.91
C PRO A 228 29.15 0.83 -1.97
#